data_AF-A0A955WWG8-F1
#
_entry.id   AF-A0A955WWG8-F1
#
_cell.length_a   1.000
_cell.length_b   1.000
_cell.length_c   1.000
_cell.angle_alpha   90.00
_cell.angle_beta   90.00
_cell.angle_gamma   90.00
#
_symmetry.space_group_name_H-M   'P 1'
#
loop_
_entity.id
_entity.type
_entity.pdbx_description
1 polymer ?
#
loop_
_entity_poly.entity_id
_entity_poly.type
_entity_poly.pdbx_seq_one_letter_code
_entity_poly.pdbx_strand_id
1 'polypeptide(L)'
;TVRLLRAADGTPEFEVVGAAGATARYPVSHSYGAGHGRFKQRYMTRIDGTLRVSPLQYNEATGEWVAYHLERWIDAAGALQQPSATQTFETGCQGCHSTGLQLEPGEDDVVRAAYTELNTGCEACHGPASKHVLAPRGDNIINPRRLYPAGTFGIIGMDGQVAQAEAWAGFQRAQEACGKCHVRGHSKTAAGAAGAFEFPWVEARGAHGQVQVGEPLADGFVPGDGLWDDTRYDRTASSKQHHQQYTDELNGHLTGAGHGRNPFHLVACFDCHDPHGGPLDSQLRLPANDNTLCLDCHGPHGFEDQAAIIGHTGHARHNPETTGSGRCVGCHMPRTAKSAVNYDIRSHSFRVVVPHESTAQVAEGAPVMPNSCDVCHVDDADRGANRYEIFFDAPERVED
;
A
#
# COMPACT_ATOMS: atom_id res chain seq x y z
N THR A 1 -12.24 -16.82 21.72
CA THR A 1 -10.78 -17.06 21.58
C THR A 1 -10.50 -17.82 20.29
N VAL A 2 -9.31 -17.68 19.70
CA VAL A 2 -8.87 -18.49 18.55
C VAL A 2 -7.61 -19.26 18.93
N ARG A 3 -7.52 -20.53 18.51
CA ARG A 3 -6.34 -21.38 18.74
C ARG A 3 -5.86 -21.95 17.41
N LEU A 4 -4.56 -22.07 17.23
CA LEU A 4 -3.97 -22.87 16.15
C LEU A 4 -3.60 -24.24 16.70
N LEU A 5 -4.08 -25.27 16.03
CA LEU A 5 -3.95 -26.66 16.44
C LEU A 5 -3.43 -27.50 15.27
N ARG A 6 -3.11 -28.74 15.58
CA ARG A 6 -2.84 -29.76 14.58
C ARG A 6 -3.82 -30.91 14.82
N ALA A 7 -4.56 -31.29 13.79
CA ALA A 7 -5.46 -32.44 13.82
C ALA A 7 -4.66 -33.75 13.97
N ALA A 8 -5.34 -34.85 14.29
CA ALA A 8 -4.71 -36.14 14.56
C ALA A 8 -3.94 -36.71 13.35
N ASP A 9 -4.35 -36.36 12.14
CA ASP A 9 -3.70 -36.70 10.88
C ASP A 9 -2.51 -35.77 10.52
N GLY A 10 -2.23 -34.78 11.38
CA GLY A 10 -1.19 -33.80 11.16
C GLY A 10 -1.64 -32.54 10.43
N THR A 11 -2.90 -32.44 9.98
CA THR A 11 -3.41 -31.26 9.26
C THR A 11 -3.45 -30.03 10.18
N PRO A 12 -2.86 -28.87 9.81
CA PRO A 12 -3.00 -27.65 10.58
C PRO A 12 -4.45 -27.17 10.55
N GLU A 13 -5.00 -26.76 11.68
CA GLU A 13 -6.36 -26.23 11.81
C GLU A 13 -6.39 -25.04 12.76
N PHE A 14 -7.39 -24.16 12.61
CA PHE A 14 -7.71 -23.19 13.65
C PHE A 14 -9.04 -23.51 14.31
N GLU A 15 -9.10 -23.37 15.62
CA GLU A 15 -10.29 -23.53 16.45
C GLU A 15 -10.78 -22.15 16.89
N VAL A 16 -12.03 -21.84 16.56
CA VAL A 16 -12.75 -20.66 17.05
C VAL A 16 -13.61 -21.08 18.24
N VAL A 17 -13.42 -20.39 19.36
CA VAL A 17 -14.12 -20.65 20.62
C VAL A 17 -15.05 -19.47 20.93
N GLY A 18 -16.35 -19.73 20.90
CA GLY A 18 -17.41 -18.79 21.26
C GLY A 18 -17.75 -18.81 22.75
N ALA A 19 -18.84 -18.13 23.12
CA ALA A 19 -19.41 -18.09 24.46
C ALA A 19 -19.81 -19.51 24.93
N ALA A 20 -19.81 -19.70 26.26
CA ALA A 20 -20.11 -20.98 26.91
C ALA A 20 -19.24 -22.18 26.44
N GLY A 21 -18.12 -21.93 25.75
CA GLY A 21 -17.20 -22.98 25.31
C GLY A 21 -17.60 -23.67 24.00
N ALA A 22 -18.56 -23.14 23.24
CA ALA A 22 -18.86 -23.62 21.89
C ALA A 22 -17.61 -23.51 21.00
N THR A 23 -17.30 -24.56 20.24
CA THR A 23 -16.10 -24.59 19.37
C THR A 23 -16.45 -24.99 17.94
N ALA A 24 -15.75 -24.37 16.99
CA ALA A 24 -15.72 -24.78 15.58
C ALA A 24 -14.27 -24.85 15.09
N ARG A 25 -13.94 -25.89 14.33
CA ARG A 25 -12.59 -26.15 13.83
C ARG A 25 -12.58 -26.10 12.31
N TYR A 26 -11.52 -25.49 11.78
CA TYR A 26 -11.39 -25.22 10.35
C TYR A 26 -9.99 -25.63 9.88
N PRO A 27 -9.89 -26.60 8.97
CA PRO A 27 -8.61 -26.97 8.36
C PRO A 27 -7.99 -25.76 7.64
N VAL A 28 -6.70 -25.55 7.83
CA VAL A 28 -5.93 -24.55 7.10
C VAL A 28 -5.62 -25.12 5.72
N SER A 29 -6.15 -24.47 4.68
CA SER A 29 -5.89 -24.84 3.29
C SER A 29 -4.73 -24.05 2.68
N HIS A 30 -4.51 -22.82 3.13
CA HIS A 30 -3.46 -21.94 2.62
C HIS A 30 -2.87 -21.06 3.72
N SER A 31 -1.61 -20.68 3.55
CA SER A 31 -0.95 -19.58 4.27
C SER A 31 -0.55 -18.49 3.29
N TYR A 32 -0.75 -17.23 3.66
CA TYR A 32 -0.51 -16.08 2.78
C TYR A 32 0.17 -14.93 3.52
N GLY A 33 1.08 -14.20 2.85
CA GLY A 33 1.71 -13.00 3.41
C GLY A 33 2.93 -13.20 4.32
N ALA A 34 3.55 -14.38 4.29
CA ALA A 34 4.75 -14.68 5.08
C ALA A 34 6.06 -14.53 4.28
N GLY A 35 7.18 -14.34 4.98
CA GLY A 35 8.49 -14.72 4.44
C GLY A 35 9.63 -13.72 4.59
N HIS A 36 9.46 -12.59 5.27
CA HIS A 36 10.43 -11.49 5.19
C HIS A 36 10.62 -10.68 6.49
N GLY A 37 10.05 -11.13 7.61
CA GLY A 37 10.22 -10.53 8.94
C GLY A 37 9.42 -9.23 9.16
N ARG A 38 8.60 -8.81 8.20
CA ARG A 38 7.96 -7.48 8.19
C ARG A 38 6.46 -7.48 7.89
N PHE A 39 5.92 -8.60 7.46
CA PHE A 39 4.55 -8.69 6.97
C PHE A 39 3.65 -9.49 7.92
N LYS A 40 2.37 -9.53 7.57
CA LYS A 40 1.36 -10.31 8.28
C LYS A 40 1.22 -11.66 7.58
N GLN A 41 1.48 -12.74 8.30
CA GLN A 41 1.08 -14.06 7.84
C GLN A 41 -0.36 -14.34 8.25
N ARG A 42 -1.18 -14.68 7.26
CA ARG A 42 -2.58 -15.05 7.41
C ARG A 42 -2.80 -16.48 6.95
N TYR A 43 -3.83 -17.10 7.48
CA TYR A 43 -4.22 -18.45 7.12
C TYR A 43 -5.61 -18.41 6.51
N MET A 44 -5.95 -19.41 5.73
CA MET A 44 -7.26 -19.50 5.09
C MET A 44 -7.82 -20.90 5.23
N THR A 45 -9.14 -20.99 5.26
CA THR A 45 -9.90 -22.24 5.17
C THR A 45 -10.86 -22.18 4.00
N ARG A 46 -11.32 -23.33 3.52
CA ARG A 46 -12.31 -23.42 2.43
C ARG A 46 -13.69 -23.68 3.01
N ILE A 47 -14.66 -22.85 2.62
CA ILE A 47 -16.09 -23.00 2.96
C ILE A 47 -16.86 -22.78 1.65
N ASP A 48 -17.79 -23.66 1.30
CA ASP A 48 -18.61 -23.58 0.07
C ASP A 48 -17.83 -23.41 -1.26
N GLY A 49 -16.59 -23.88 -1.27
CA GLY A 49 -15.70 -23.83 -2.43
C GLY A 49 -14.85 -22.56 -2.53
N THR A 50 -15.02 -21.57 -1.65
CA THR A 50 -14.22 -20.32 -1.66
C THR A 50 -13.37 -20.19 -0.38
N LEU A 51 -12.42 -19.27 -0.35
CA LEU A 51 -11.47 -19.12 0.75
C LEU A 51 -11.89 -18.01 1.72
N ARG A 52 -11.90 -18.32 3.03
CA ARG A 52 -12.04 -17.32 4.09
C ARG A 52 -10.77 -17.20 4.89
N VAL A 53 -10.37 -15.95 5.13
CA VAL A 53 -9.22 -15.60 5.94
C VAL A 53 -9.53 -15.86 7.40
N SER A 54 -8.62 -16.57 8.08
CA SER A 54 -8.75 -16.94 9.49
C SER A 54 -8.93 -15.71 10.39
N PRO A 55 -9.63 -15.86 11.54
CA PRO A 55 -9.82 -14.78 12.50
C PRO A 55 -8.56 -14.39 13.29
N LEU A 56 -7.39 -14.79 12.78
CA LEU A 56 -6.11 -14.75 13.44
C LEU A 56 -5.03 -14.52 12.39
N GLN A 57 -4.08 -13.64 12.69
CA GLN A 57 -2.90 -13.39 11.89
C GLN A 57 -1.65 -13.38 12.77
N TYR A 58 -0.51 -13.69 12.19
CA TYR A 58 0.79 -13.53 12.82
C TYR A 58 1.46 -12.26 12.29
N ASN A 59 1.87 -11.38 13.18
CA ASN A 59 2.66 -10.20 12.84
C ASN A 59 4.14 -10.54 12.95
N GLU A 60 4.83 -10.72 11.82
CA GLU A 60 6.26 -11.06 11.83
C GLU A 60 7.11 -9.95 12.46
N ALA A 61 6.68 -8.69 12.36
CA ALA A 61 7.43 -7.54 12.88
C ALA A 61 7.45 -7.50 14.42
N THR A 62 6.35 -7.91 15.08
CA THR A 62 6.27 -7.95 16.56
C THR A 62 6.46 -9.36 17.13
N GLY A 63 6.39 -10.39 16.29
CA GLY A 63 6.41 -11.78 16.71
C GLY A 63 5.10 -12.23 17.39
N GLU A 64 4.01 -11.48 17.21
CA GLU A 64 2.77 -11.68 17.96
C GLU A 64 1.63 -12.24 17.10
N TRP A 65 0.76 -13.00 17.75
CA TRP A 65 -0.52 -13.41 17.21
C TRP A 65 -1.59 -12.39 17.55
N VAL A 66 -2.30 -11.91 16.52
CA VAL A 66 -3.32 -10.85 16.66
C VAL A 66 -4.63 -11.32 16.06
N ALA A 67 -5.74 -11.04 16.73
CA ALA A 67 -7.07 -11.28 16.20
C ALA A 67 -7.29 -10.46 14.93
N TYR A 68 -7.93 -11.05 13.92
CA TYR A 68 -8.19 -10.41 12.63
C TYR A 68 -9.64 -10.63 12.23
N HIS A 69 -10.45 -9.58 12.21
CA HIS A 69 -11.87 -9.68 11.87
C HIS A 69 -12.63 -10.79 12.62
N LEU A 70 -12.40 -10.90 13.94
CA LEU A 70 -13.03 -11.93 14.78
C LEU A 70 -14.56 -11.83 14.74
N GLU A 71 -15.09 -10.62 14.55
CA GLU A 71 -16.51 -10.33 14.40
C GLU A 71 -17.16 -11.06 13.21
N ARG A 72 -16.39 -11.58 12.25
CA ARG A 72 -16.92 -12.39 11.13
C ARG A 72 -17.17 -13.85 11.52
N TRP A 73 -16.64 -14.29 12.65
CA TRP A 73 -16.65 -15.68 13.09
C TRP A 73 -17.39 -15.87 14.41
N ILE A 74 -17.51 -14.79 15.19
CA ILE A 74 -18.23 -14.74 16.45
C ILE A 74 -19.09 -13.47 16.44
N ASP A 75 -20.39 -13.61 16.73
CA ASP A 75 -21.29 -12.47 16.79
C ASP A 75 -21.12 -11.64 18.08
N ALA A 76 -21.87 -10.54 18.20
CA ALA A 76 -21.80 -9.67 19.38
C ALA A 76 -22.26 -10.34 20.70
N ALA A 77 -23.07 -11.41 20.61
CA ALA A 77 -23.49 -12.21 21.76
C ALA A 77 -22.48 -13.31 22.11
N GLY A 78 -21.42 -13.47 21.31
CA GLY A 78 -20.41 -14.51 21.48
C GLY A 78 -20.77 -15.84 20.82
N ALA A 79 -21.87 -15.93 20.06
CA ALA A 79 -22.23 -17.14 19.34
C ALA A 79 -21.33 -17.33 18.11
N LEU A 80 -21.01 -18.59 17.80
CA LEU A 80 -20.28 -18.91 16.57
C LEU A 80 -21.15 -18.60 15.37
N GLN A 81 -20.55 -17.96 14.37
CA GLN A 81 -21.17 -17.71 13.08
C GLN A 81 -20.20 -18.02 11.95
N GLN A 82 -20.75 -18.27 10.76
CA GLN A 82 -19.93 -18.46 9.58
C GLN A 82 -19.65 -17.11 8.90
N PRO A 83 -18.40 -16.88 8.44
CA PRO A 83 -18.07 -15.69 7.67
C PRO A 83 -18.83 -15.64 6.34
N SER A 84 -19.25 -14.44 5.94
CA SER A 84 -20.05 -14.19 4.74
C SER A 84 -19.42 -14.77 3.46
N ALA A 85 -20.27 -15.29 2.56
CA ALA A 85 -19.89 -15.70 1.21
C ALA A 85 -19.42 -14.54 0.32
N THR A 86 -19.73 -13.30 0.69
CA THR A 86 -19.31 -12.08 -0.01
C THR A 86 -17.95 -11.54 0.46
N GLN A 87 -17.46 -11.99 1.62
CA GLN A 87 -16.18 -11.56 2.21
C GLN A 87 -15.13 -12.67 2.10
N THR A 88 -14.71 -12.94 0.87
CA THR A 88 -13.79 -14.05 0.54
C THR A 88 -12.46 -13.54 0.01
N PHE A 89 -11.46 -14.42 -0.05
CA PHE A 89 -10.19 -14.11 -0.71
C PHE A 89 -10.40 -13.85 -2.21
N GLU A 90 -11.36 -14.54 -2.82
CA GLU A 90 -11.74 -14.39 -4.22
C GLU A 90 -12.24 -12.98 -4.54
N THR A 91 -13.16 -12.47 -3.74
CA THR A 91 -13.79 -11.15 -3.97
C THR A 91 -12.97 -9.98 -3.42
N GLY A 92 -12.12 -10.21 -2.41
CA GLY A 92 -11.37 -9.15 -1.73
C GLY A 92 -9.87 -9.11 -2.03
N CYS A 93 -9.26 -10.17 -2.58
CA CYS A 93 -7.80 -10.28 -2.62
C CYS A 93 -7.23 -10.79 -3.94
N GLN A 94 -7.90 -11.73 -4.61
CA GLN A 94 -7.30 -12.43 -5.76
C GLN A 94 -6.99 -11.52 -6.95
N GLY A 95 -7.75 -10.44 -7.17
CA GLY A 95 -7.44 -9.50 -8.25
C GLY A 95 -6.02 -8.92 -8.17
N CYS A 96 -5.51 -8.73 -6.95
CA CYS A 96 -4.14 -8.27 -6.70
C CYS A 96 -3.14 -9.41 -6.50
N HIS A 97 -3.61 -10.61 -6.16
CA HIS A 97 -2.82 -11.74 -5.70
C HIS A 97 -2.84 -12.95 -6.65
N SER A 98 -3.23 -12.76 -7.91
CA SER A 98 -3.25 -13.81 -8.93
C SER A 98 -3.11 -13.24 -10.35
N THR A 99 -2.55 -14.03 -11.26
CA THR A 99 -2.49 -13.75 -12.71
C THR A 99 -3.45 -14.65 -13.47
N GLY A 100 -3.96 -14.16 -14.60
CA GLY A 100 -4.94 -14.86 -15.41
C GLY A 100 -6.21 -15.23 -14.62
N LEU A 101 -6.62 -14.33 -13.72
CA LEU A 101 -7.76 -14.55 -12.83
C LEU A 101 -9.04 -14.69 -13.63
N GLN A 102 -9.81 -15.70 -13.27
CA GLN A 102 -11.15 -15.98 -13.74
C GLN A 102 -12.08 -15.95 -12.55
N LEU A 103 -13.12 -15.12 -12.60
CA LEU A 103 -14.15 -15.07 -11.57
C LEU A 103 -15.48 -15.57 -12.15
N GLU A 104 -16.08 -16.53 -11.46
CA GLU A 104 -17.32 -17.17 -11.86
C GLU A 104 -18.35 -17.02 -10.72
N PRO A 105 -19.41 -16.22 -10.91
CA PRO A 105 -20.53 -16.17 -9.98
C PRO A 105 -21.22 -17.53 -9.89
N GLY A 106 -21.40 -18.02 -8.67
CA GLY A 106 -22.18 -19.21 -8.34
C GLY A 106 -23.50 -18.86 -7.64
N GLU A 107 -24.16 -19.88 -7.11
CA GLU A 107 -25.34 -19.73 -6.24
C GLU A 107 -24.95 -19.15 -4.86
N ASP A 108 -25.94 -18.59 -4.15
CA ASP A 108 -25.80 -18.06 -2.78
C ASP A 108 -24.65 -17.05 -2.57
N ASP A 109 -24.51 -16.13 -3.53
CA ASP A 109 -23.52 -15.03 -3.53
C ASP A 109 -22.05 -15.48 -3.56
N VAL A 110 -21.80 -16.78 -3.79
CA VAL A 110 -20.45 -17.34 -3.88
C VAL A 110 -19.82 -16.96 -5.21
N VAL A 111 -18.66 -16.31 -5.19
CA VAL A 111 -17.83 -16.08 -6.40
C VAL A 111 -16.62 -17.00 -6.36
N ARG A 112 -16.56 -17.98 -7.26
CA ARG A 112 -15.42 -18.89 -7.37
C ARG A 112 -14.37 -18.31 -8.28
N ALA A 113 -13.15 -18.79 -8.10
CA ALA A 113 -12.05 -18.35 -8.93
C ALA A 113 -11.16 -19.47 -9.44
N ALA A 114 -10.69 -19.28 -10.66
CA ALA A 114 -9.55 -19.98 -11.23
C ALA A 114 -8.47 -18.95 -11.59
N TYR A 115 -7.21 -19.36 -11.60
CA TYR A 115 -6.09 -18.49 -11.94
C TYR A 115 -4.97 -19.31 -12.58
N THR A 116 -4.08 -18.63 -13.30
CA THR A 116 -2.89 -19.26 -13.91
C THR A 116 -1.79 -19.41 -12.87
N GLU A 117 -1.49 -18.34 -12.13
CA GLU A 117 -0.51 -18.36 -11.05
C GLU A 117 -1.05 -17.64 -9.82
N LEU A 118 -0.75 -18.18 -8.63
CA LEU A 118 -0.98 -17.51 -7.36
C LEU A 118 0.21 -16.58 -7.09
N ASN A 119 -0.07 -15.40 -6.55
CA ASN A 119 0.85 -14.29 -6.32
C ASN A 119 1.14 -13.42 -7.56
N THR A 120 2.02 -12.44 -7.37
CA THR A 120 2.42 -11.46 -8.37
C THR A 120 3.48 -12.06 -9.30
N GLY A 121 3.04 -12.62 -10.43
CA GLY A 121 3.92 -13.12 -11.50
C GLY A 121 4.25 -12.06 -12.56
N CYS A 122 5.06 -12.43 -13.56
CA CYS A 122 5.52 -11.52 -14.62
C CYS A 122 4.36 -10.82 -15.35
N GLU A 123 3.29 -11.57 -15.63
CA GLU A 123 2.13 -11.09 -16.38
C GLU A 123 1.33 -10.03 -15.61
N ALA A 124 1.54 -9.89 -14.29
CA ALA A 124 0.92 -8.83 -13.52
C ALA A 124 1.41 -7.44 -13.97
N CYS A 125 2.68 -7.31 -14.34
CA CYS A 125 3.27 -6.02 -14.76
C CYS A 125 3.53 -5.93 -16.26
N HIS A 126 3.54 -7.07 -16.97
CA HIS A 126 3.87 -7.14 -18.38
C HIS A 126 2.69 -7.52 -19.29
N GLY A 127 1.54 -7.88 -18.71
CA GLY A 127 0.39 -8.41 -19.42
C GLY A 127 0.56 -9.88 -19.86
N PRO A 128 -0.46 -10.49 -20.50
CA PRO A 128 -0.43 -11.89 -20.90
C PRO A 128 0.67 -12.19 -21.93
N ALA A 129 1.50 -13.19 -21.66
CA ALA A 129 2.69 -13.52 -22.44
C ALA A 129 2.43 -14.56 -23.54
N SER A 130 1.20 -15.06 -23.71
CA SER A 130 0.88 -16.14 -24.66
C SER A 130 1.33 -15.86 -26.10
N LYS A 131 1.15 -14.62 -26.58
CA LYS A 131 1.65 -14.17 -27.89
C LYS A 131 3.17 -14.04 -27.92
N HIS A 132 3.76 -13.57 -26.82
CA HIS A 132 5.20 -13.37 -26.70
C HIS A 132 5.97 -14.69 -26.75
N VAL A 133 5.49 -15.72 -26.04
CA VAL A 133 6.11 -17.05 -26.03
C VAL A 133 6.13 -17.69 -27.42
N LEU A 134 5.07 -17.47 -28.23
CA LEU A 134 4.98 -18.01 -29.58
C LEU A 134 5.79 -17.21 -30.61
N ALA A 135 5.90 -15.89 -30.42
CA ALA A 135 6.62 -14.99 -31.32
C ALA A 135 7.18 -13.80 -30.55
N PRO A 136 8.41 -13.89 -29.99
CA PRO A 136 8.97 -12.86 -29.13
C PRO A 136 9.13 -11.51 -29.84
N ARG A 137 8.34 -10.51 -29.45
CA ARG A 137 8.42 -9.14 -29.97
C ARG A 137 8.24 -8.15 -28.82
N GLY A 138 8.71 -6.91 -29.01
CA GLY A 138 8.58 -5.87 -28.00
C GLY A 138 7.17 -5.28 -27.87
N ASP A 139 6.29 -5.53 -28.84
CA ASP A 139 4.91 -5.01 -28.90
C ASP A 139 3.87 -5.98 -28.33
N ASN A 140 4.26 -7.21 -28.00
CA ASN A 140 3.38 -8.24 -27.43
C ASN A 140 3.75 -8.68 -26.01
N ILE A 141 4.62 -7.90 -25.36
CA ILE A 141 4.88 -7.93 -23.92
C ILE A 141 5.16 -6.48 -23.50
N ILE A 142 4.39 -5.96 -22.55
CA ILE A 142 4.49 -4.53 -22.21
C ILE A 142 5.70 -4.32 -21.32
N ASN A 143 6.49 -3.29 -21.59
CA ASN A 143 7.44 -2.78 -20.62
C ASN A 143 6.91 -1.44 -20.08
N PRO A 144 6.46 -1.36 -18.81
CA PRO A 144 5.88 -0.13 -18.26
C PRO A 144 6.76 1.11 -18.42
N ARG A 145 8.09 0.95 -18.32
CA ARG A 145 9.07 2.05 -18.49
C ARG A 145 9.13 2.61 -19.91
N ARG A 146 8.59 1.90 -20.90
CA ARG A 146 8.51 2.35 -22.30
C ARG A 146 7.18 3.00 -22.65
N LEU A 147 6.24 3.09 -21.70
CA LEU A 147 4.93 3.72 -21.93
C LEU A 147 5.02 5.25 -21.96
N TYR A 148 6.11 5.84 -21.45
CA TYR A 148 6.46 7.24 -21.67
C TYR A 148 7.97 7.39 -21.97
N PRO A 149 8.39 8.38 -22.76
CA PRO A 149 9.81 8.63 -23.04
C PRO A 149 10.59 9.04 -21.79
N ALA A 150 11.84 8.58 -21.67
CA ALA A 150 12.77 9.12 -20.66
C ALA A 150 13.02 10.61 -20.91
N GLY A 151 13.10 11.42 -19.84
CA GLY A 151 13.19 12.88 -19.96
C GLY A 151 11.89 13.53 -20.40
N THR A 152 10.74 12.88 -20.14
CA THR A 152 9.44 13.55 -20.21
C THR A 152 9.32 14.50 -19.03
N PHE A 153 8.96 15.74 -19.31
CA PHE A 153 8.70 16.77 -18.32
C PHE A 153 7.22 17.14 -18.39
N GLY A 154 6.47 16.83 -17.35
CA GLY A 154 5.10 17.32 -17.22
C GLY A 154 5.12 18.65 -16.50
N ILE A 155 4.83 19.75 -17.21
CA ILE A 155 4.36 20.96 -16.54
C ILE A 155 2.86 20.74 -16.37
N ILE A 156 2.42 20.33 -15.17
CA ILE A 156 1.06 20.68 -14.76
C ILE A 156 1.13 22.16 -14.46
N GLY A 157 0.58 22.98 -15.37
CA GLY A 157 0.48 24.40 -15.15
C GLY A 157 -0.25 24.66 -13.83
N MET A 158 0.02 25.79 -13.18
CA MET A 158 -0.71 26.17 -11.95
C MET A 158 -2.23 26.30 -12.17
N ASP A 159 -2.69 26.28 -13.43
CA ASP A 159 -4.06 26.24 -13.91
C ASP A 159 -4.64 24.82 -14.09
N GLY A 160 -3.86 23.78 -13.76
CA GLY A 160 -4.25 22.38 -13.91
C GLY A 160 -4.17 21.85 -15.35
N GLN A 161 -3.62 22.60 -16.30
CA GLN A 161 -3.43 22.12 -17.67
C GLN A 161 -2.15 21.28 -17.78
N VAL A 162 -2.29 20.09 -18.35
CA VAL A 162 -1.16 19.20 -18.60
C VAL A 162 -0.52 19.55 -19.93
N ALA A 163 0.63 20.23 -19.93
CA ALA A 163 1.47 20.28 -21.11
C ALA A 163 1.95 18.84 -21.44
N GLN A 164 1.96 18.46 -22.72
CA GLN A 164 2.32 17.11 -23.17
C GLN A 164 1.35 15.99 -22.72
N ALA A 165 0.06 16.14 -23.03
CA ALA A 165 -1.00 15.20 -22.67
C ALA A 165 -0.71 13.72 -23.01
N GLU A 166 -0.07 13.44 -24.16
CA GLU A 166 0.30 12.06 -24.53
C GLU A 166 1.33 11.46 -23.58
N ALA A 167 2.32 12.26 -23.17
CA ALA A 167 3.38 11.81 -22.29
C ALA A 167 2.88 11.63 -20.85
N TRP A 168 1.96 12.49 -20.40
CA TRP A 168 1.23 12.29 -19.16
C TRP A 168 0.34 11.04 -19.17
N ALA A 169 -0.39 10.79 -20.25
CA ALA A 169 -1.18 9.58 -20.39
C ALA A 169 -0.30 8.32 -20.32
N GLY A 170 0.85 8.34 -21.00
CA GLY A 170 1.86 7.29 -20.94
C GLY A 170 2.41 7.07 -19.52
N PHE A 171 2.72 8.15 -18.81
CA PHE A 171 3.16 8.12 -17.42
C PHE A 171 2.09 7.50 -16.52
N GLN A 172 0.83 7.92 -16.62
CA GLN A 172 -0.27 7.32 -15.87
C GLN A 172 -0.38 5.81 -16.13
N ARG A 173 -0.32 5.37 -17.39
CA ARG A 173 -0.35 3.94 -17.73
C ARG A 173 0.83 3.16 -17.15
N ALA A 174 2.01 3.78 -17.07
CA ALA A 174 3.18 3.18 -16.43
C ALA A 174 2.99 3.00 -14.92
N GLN A 175 2.50 4.04 -14.24
CA GLN A 175 2.25 4.04 -12.81
C GLN A 175 1.14 3.07 -12.40
N GLU A 176 0.10 2.95 -13.23
CA GLU A 176 -1.04 2.07 -12.98
C GLU A 176 -0.66 0.57 -13.04
N ALA A 177 0.48 0.21 -13.64
CA ALA A 177 1.02 -1.14 -13.51
C ALA A 177 1.28 -1.53 -12.04
N CYS A 178 1.67 -0.56 -11.20
CA CYS A 178 1.78 -0.69 -9.75
C CYS A 178 0.45 -0.34 -9.05
N GLY A 179 -0.21 0.71 -9.53
CA GLY A 179 -1.45 1.26 -8.98
C GLY A 179 -2.63 0.31 -8.99
N LYS A 180 -2.64 -0.73 -9.85
CA LYS A 180 -3.70 -1.76 -9.81
C LYS A 180 -3.74 -2.58 -8.51
N CYS A 181 -2.66 -2.59 -7.74
CA CYS A 181 -2.55 -3.31 -6.45
C CYS A 181 -2.24 -2.36 -5.28
N HIS A 182 -1.46 -1.30 -5.53
CA HIS A 182 -1.03 -0.34 -4.51
C HIS A 182 -2.01 0.84 -4.35
N VAL A 183 -3.30 0.52 -4.37
CA VAL A 183 -4.41 1.46 -4.23
C VAL A 183 -5.52 0.86 -3.38
N ARG A 184 -6.35 1.72 -2.76
CA ARG A 184 -7.61 1.32 -2.13
C ARG A 184 -8.80 1.73 -2.95
N GLY A 185 -9.87 0.95 -2.87
CA GLY A 185 -11.10 1.21 -3.58
C GLY A 185 -11.84 -0.07 -3.93
N HIS A 186 -12.66 0.02 -4.95
CA HIS A 186 -13.46 -1.11 -5.41
C HIS A 186 -13.68 -1.07 -6.92
N SER A 187 -14.10 -2.20 -7.50
CA SER A 187 -14.50 -2.27 -8.90
C SER A 187 -15.66 -1.31 -9.18
N LYS A 188 -15.74 -0.77 -10.39
CA LYS A 188 -16.81 0.18 -10.78
C LYS A 188 -18.22 -0.36 -10.65
N THR A 189 -18.36 -1.66 -10.80
CA THR A 189 -19.64 -2.36 -10.86
C THR A 189 -19.65 -3.46 -9.82
N ALA A 190 -20.82 -3.69 -9.24
CA ALA A 190 -21.08 -4.81 -8.36
C ALA A 190 -21.22 -6.10 -9.19
N ALA A 191 -20.48 -7.14 -8.83
CA ALA A 191 -20.62 -8.48 -9.37
C ALA A 191 -21.87 -9.15 -8.76
N GLY A 192 -23.05 -8.64 -9.10
CA GLY A 192 -24.32 -9.10 -8.52
C GLY A 192 -24.37 -8.93 -7.00
N ALA A 193 -24.88 -9.93 -6.29
CA ALA A 193 -25.07 -9.90 -4.84
C ALA A 193 -23.76 -9.95 -4.02
N ALA A 194 -22.63 -10.30 -4.63
CA ALA A 194 -21.31 -10.20 -4.01
C ALA A 194 -20.84 -8.75 -3.81
N GLY A 195 -21.51 -7.78 -4.44
CA GLY A 195 -21.09 -6.37 -4.41
C GLY A 195 -19.90 -6.10 -5.30
N ALA A 196 -19.30 -4.91 -5.17
CA ALA A 196 -18.08 -4.57 -5.89
C ALA A 196 -16.88 -5.34 -5.31
N PHE A 197 -15.98 -5.79 -6.17
CA PHE A 197 -14.70 -6.39 -5.75
C PHE A 197 -13.81 -5.32 -5.12
N GLU A 198 -12.93 -5.70 -4.18
CA GLU A 198 -11.98 -4.76 -3.55
C GLU A 198 -10.75 -4.45 -4.45
N PHE A 199 -10.85 -4.71 -5.76
CA PHE A 199 -9.79 -4.56 -6.75
C PHE A 199 -10.34 -4.14 -8.13
N PRO A 200 -9.49 -3.68 -9.06
CA PRO A 200 -9.91 -3.27 -10.40
C PRO A 200 -10.51 -4.41 -11.22
N TRP A 201 -11.73 -4.20 -11.75
CA TRP A 201 -12.42 -5.20 -12.56
C TRP A 201 -13.38 -4.57 -13.58
N VAL A 202 -13.34 -5.07 -14.81
CA VAL A 202 -14.17 -4.67 -15.95
C VAL A 202 -15.18 -5.77 -16.24
N GLU A 203 -16.40 -5.65 -15.70
CA GLU A 203 -17.45 -6.68 -15.82
C GLU A 203 -17.83 -7.02 -17.26
N ALA A 204 -17.71 -6.07 -18.20
CA ALA A 204 -18.03 -6.31 -19.61
C ALA A 204 -17.17 -7.42 -20.25
N ARG A 205 -16.05 -7.82 -19.61
CA ARG A 205 -15.18 -8.93 -20.05
C ARG A 205 -15.54 -10.27 -19.42
N GLY A 206 -16.62 -10.33 -18.63
CA GLY A 206 -17.08 -11.53 -17.95
C GLY A 206 -16.03 -12.07 -17.00
N ALA A 207 -15.75 -13.37 -17.08
CA ALA A 207 -14.82 -14.05 -16.18
C ALA A 207 -13.39 -13.47 -16.22
N HIS A 208 -12.97 -12.80 -17.29
CA HIS A 208 -11.62 -12.25 -17.45
C HIS A 208 -11.58 -10.72 -17.32
N GLY A 209 -12.19 -10.18 -16.26
CA GLY A 209 -12.35 -8.74 -16.06
C GLY A 209 -11.14 -7.99 -15.52
N GLN A 210 -9.99 -8.62 -15.29
CA GLN A 210 -8.80 -7.88 -14.81
C GLN A 210 -8.46 -6.72 -15.76
N VAL A 211 -8.24 -5.53 -15.19
CA VAL A 211 -7.66 -4.40 -15.92
C VAL A 211 -6.24 -4.79 -16.34
N GLN A 212 -5.95 -4.67 -17.63
CA GLN A 212 -4.66 -5.06 -18.19
C GLN A 212 -3.67 -3.91 -18.10
N VAL A 213 -2.38 -4.24 -18.06
CA VAL A 213 -1.32 -3.22 -18.09
C VAL A 213 -1.44 -2.41 -19.40
N GLY A 214 -1.25 -1.10 -19.30
CA GLY A 214 -1.44 -0.18 -20.42
C GLY A 214 -2.87 0.29 -20.63
N GLU A 215 -3.85 -0.31 -19.96
CA GLU A 215 -5.22 0.19 -19.90
C GLU A 215 -5.39 1.18 -18.75
N PRO A 216 -6.33 2.15 -18.85
CA PRO A 216 -6.70 2.99 -17.73
C PRO A 216 -7.21 2.19 -16.53
N LEU A 217 -6.56 2.37 -15.37
CA LEU A 217 -7.07 1.85 -14.10
C LEU A 217 -8.50 2.30 -13.84
N ALA A 218 -8.80 3.55 -14.20
CA ALA A 218 -10.12 4.12 -14.11
C ALA A 218 -11.18 3.36 -14.91
N ASP A 219 -10.85 2.50 -15.88
CA ASP A 219 -11.88 1.76 -16.64
C ASP A 219 -12.60 0.71 -15.78
N GLY A 220 -11.93 0.16 -14.77
CA GLY A 220 -12.47 -0.90 -13.91
C GLY A 220 -12.50 -0.57 -12.42
N PHE A 221 -12.12 0.64 -12.01
CA PHE A 221 -11.88 0.95 -10.60
C PHE A 221 -12.42 2.30 -10.15
N VAL A 222 -12.86 2.36 -8.91
CA VAL A 222 -13.23 3.57 -8.16
C VAL A 222 -12.32 3.65 -6.94
N PRO A 223 -11.45 4.67 -6.83
CA PRO A 223 -10.64 4.87 -5.64
C PRO A 223 -11.51 5.06 -4.38
N GLY A 224 -11.08 4.46 -3.28
CA GLY A 224 -11.77 4.48 -1.99
C GLY A 224 -10.75 4.65 -0.87
N ASP A 225 -9.98 5.72 -0.99
CA ASP A 225 -8.81 5.96 -0.16
C ASP A 225 -9.17 6.46 1.23
N GLY A 226 -8.55 5.87 2.26
CA GLY A 226 -8.54 6.43 3.61
C GLY A 226 -7.47 7.52 3.71
N LEU A 227 -7.87 8.78 3.63
CA LEU A 227 -6.97 9.94 3.64
C LEU A 227 -7.08 10.72 4.96
N TRP A 228 -6.02 11.44 5.31
CA TRP A 228 -6.05 12.47 6.33
C TRP A 228 -6.72 13.75 5.79
N ASP A 229 -7.25 14.59 6.68
CA ASP A 229 -7.77 15.92 6.33
C ASP A 229 -6.64 16.95 6.36
N ASP A 230 -5.58 16.69 5.62
CA ASP A 230 -4.39 17.56 5.54
C ASP A 230 -4.38 18.44 4.29
N THR A 231 -5.40 18.32 3.43
CA THR A 231 -5.61 19.18 2.25
C THR A 231 -5.86 20.66 2.60
N ARG A 232 -6.15 20.93 3.87
CA ARG A 232 -6.31 22.29 4.42
C ARG A 232 -4.98 22.97 4.74
N TYR A 233 -3.89 22.21 4.84
CA TYR A 233 -2.54 22.68 5.14
C TYR A 233 -1.62 22.59 3.93
N ASP A 234 -1.72 21.52 3.16
CA ASP A 234 -1.05 21.32 1.88
C ASP A 234 -2.08 20.98 0.80
N ARG A 235 -1.74 21.08 -0.48
CA ARG A 235 -2.69 20.73 -1.55
C ARG A 235 -2.87 19.21 -1.71
N THR A 236 -2.01 18.40 -1.09
CA THR A 236 -2.09 16.94 -1.11
C THR A 236 -2.76 16.38 0.13
N ALA A 237 -3.48 15.27 -0.09
CA ALA A 237 -3.98 14.45 0.99
C ALA A 237 -3.00 13.28 1.25
N SER A 238 -2.59 13.07 2.49
CA SER A 238 -1.73 11.95 2.87
C SER A 238 -2.54 10.71 3.21
N SER A 239 -2.02 9.55 2.84
CA SER A 239 -2.65 8.26 3.14
C SER A 239 -2.63 7.90 4.63
N LYS A 240 -3.73 7.34 5.10
CA LYS A 240 -3.95 6.83 6.47
C LYS A 240 -3.99 5.31 6.54
N GLN A 241 -4.23 4.63 5.43
CA GLN A 241 -4.42 3.19 5.36
C GLN A 241 -3.33 2.49 4.55
N HIS A 242 -3.23 1.17 4.69
CA HIS A 242 -2.28 0.38 3.91
C HIS A 242 -2.60 0.40 2.42
N HIS A 243 -1.56 0.17 1.60
CA HIS A 243 -1.57 0.06 0.13
C HIS A 243 -2.14 1.26 -0.64
N GLN A 244 -1.65 2.45 -0.34
CA GLN A 244 -2.06 3.70 -1.00
C GLN A 244 -0.88 4.48 -1.60
N GLN A 245 0.23 3.80 -1.87
CA GLN A 245 1.43 4.45 -2.41
C GLN A 245 1.17 5.11 -3.76
N TYR A 246 0.35 4.48 -4.62
CA TYR A 246 -0.04 5.06 -5.90
C TYR A 246 -0.84 6.35 -5.72
N THR A 247 -1.80 6.37 -4.78
CA THR A 247 -2.61 7.56 -4.49
C THR A 247 -1.75 8.71 -3.98
N ASP A 248 -0.87 8.45 -3.01
CA ASP A 248 0.05 9.44 -2.45
C ASP A 248 0.92 10.10 -3.55
N GLU A 249 1.53 9.28 -4.41
CA GLU A 249 2.40 9.76 -5.48
C GLU A 249 1.63 10.52 -6.56
N LEU A 250 0.47 9.98 -7.00
CA LEU A 250 -0.37 10.62 -8.01
C LEU A 250 -0.91 11.97 -7.52
N ASN A 251 -1.34 12.06 -6.26
CA ASN A 251 -1.80 13.32 -5.67
C ASN A 251 -0.68 14.36 -5.68
N GLY A 252 0.55 13.97 -5.34
CA GLY A 252 1.72 14.84 -5.45
C GLY A 252 1.89 15.41 -6.86
N HIS A 253 1.84 14.55 -7.87
CA HIS A 253 1.92 14.98 -9.27
C HIS A 253 0.78 15.94 -9.65
N LEU A 254 -0.48 15.58 -9.37
CA LEU A 254 -1.67 16.37 -9.73
C LEU A 254 -1.74 17.75 -9.07
N THR A 255 -1.20 17.88 -7.87
CA THR A 255 -1.29 19.11 -7.07
C THR A 255 -0.02 19.96 -7.14
N GLY A 256 1.03 19.43 -7.78
CA GLY A 256 2.35 20.04 -7.78
C GLY A 256 2.95 20.06 -6.37
N ALA A 257 2.92 18.96 -5.63
CA ALA A 257 3.61 18.76 -4.35
C ALA A 257 4.62 17.61 -4.45
N GLY A 258 5.60 17.57 -3.54
CA GLY A 258 6.68 16.58 -3.58
C GLY A 258 7.36 16.52 -4.95
N HIS A 259 7.47 15.32 -5.51
CA HIS A 259 8.05 15.11 -6.85
C HIS A 259 7.21 15.67 -8.00
N GLY A 260 5.94 16.03 -7.78
CA GLY A 260 5.11 16.72 -8.77
C GLY A 260 5.60 18.12 -9.13
N ARG A 261 6.48 18.71 -8.31
CA ARG A 261 7.12 20.01 -8.60
C ARG A 261 8.34 19.88 -9.49
N ASN A 262 8.82 18.67 -9.78
CA ASN A 262 10.06 18.48 -10.50
C ASN A 262 9.89 18.92 -11.97
N PRO A 263 10.52 20.03 -12.41
CA PRO A 263 10.42 20.48 -13.79
C PRO A 263 11.30 19.64 -14.72
N PHE A 264 12.07 18.68 -14.17
CA PHE A 264 13.09 17.91 -14.85
C PHE A 264 12.78 16.42 -15.06
N HIS A 265 11.73 15.87 -14.45
CA HIS A 265 11.38 14.47 -14.65
C HIS A 265 10.04 14.14 -14.00
N LEU A 266 9.16 13.43 -14.70
CA LEU A 266 8.04 12.73 -14.09
C LEU A 266 8.57 11.51 -13.33
N VAL A 267 8.90 11.69 -12.05
CA VAL A 267 9.36 10.63 -11.16
C VAL A 267 8.27 9.57 -11.03
N ALA A 268 8.58 8.34 -11.39
CA ALA A 268 7.73 7.16 -11.37
C ALA A 268 8.15 6.17 -10.29
N CYS A 269 7.29 5.19 -9.99
CA CYS A 269 7.56 4.16 -8.98
C CYS A 269 8.90 3.45 -9.25
N PHE A 270 9.19 3.12 -10.51
CA PHE A 270 10.38 2.38 -10.91
C PHE A 270 11.65 3.24 -11.03
N ASP A 271 11.56 4.55 -10.80
CA ASP A 271 12.75 5.38 -10.57
C ASP A 271 13.28 5.18 -9.15
N CYS A 272 12.50 4.58 -8.24
CA CYS A 272 12.93 4.20 -6.90
C CYS A 272 12.95 2.68 -6.70
N HIS A 273 12.04 1.95 -7.35
CA HIS A 273 11.84 0.51 -7.19
C HIS A 273 12.30 -0.29 -8.41
N ASP A 274 12.89 -1.47 -8.17
CA ASP A 274 13.18 -2.47 -9.18
C ASP A 274 12.40 -3.76 -8.87
N PRO A 275 11.28 -4.04 -9.56
CA PRO A 275 10.48 -5.24 -9.34
C PRO A 275 11.23 -6.54 -9.73
N HIS A 276 12.35 -6.45 -10.44
CA HIS A 276 13.22 -7.58 -10.76
C HIS A 276 14.44 -7.69 -9.84
N GLY A 277 14.58 -6.76 -8.88
CA GLY A 277 15.66 -6.73 -7.91
C GLY A 277 15.46 -7.68 -6.73
N GLY A 278 16.08 -7.36 -5.59
CA GLY A 278 15.97 -8.11 -4.33
C GLY A 278 17.23 -7.93 -3.48
N PRO A 279 17.19 -7.95 -2.13
CA PRO A 279 16.18 -8.51 -1.23
C PRO A 279 15.55 -7.47 -0.27
N LEU A 280 14.40 -6.91 -0.70
CA LEU A 280 13.46 -6.06 0.11
C LEU A 280 14.07 -4.80 0.74
N ASP A 281 13.41 -4.17 1.71
CA ASP A 281 12.83 -2.83 1.61
C ASP A 281 12.01 -2.62 0.34
N SER A 282 11.05 -3.55 0.14
CA SER A 282 10.08 -3.67 -0.95
C SER A 282 10.61 -3.40 -2.37
N GLN A 283 11.88 -3.75 -2.55
CA GLN A 283 12.71 -3.77 -3.75
C GLN A 283 13.00 -2.38 -4.35
N LEU A 284 13.60 -1.53 -3.53
CA LEU A 284 14.30 -0.32 -3.96
C LEU A 284 15.53 -0.64 -4.82
N ARG A 285 15.86 0.24 -5.77
CA ARG A 285 17.07 0.15 -6.62
C ARG A 285 18.37 0.49 -5.90
N LEU A 286 18.28 1.31 -4.86
CA LEU A 286 19.41 1.79 -4.05
C LEU A 286 18.96 1.87 -2.58
N PRO A 287 19.90 1.79 -1.62
CA PRO A 287 19.56 1.92 -0.21
C PRO A 287 18.99 3.31 0.12
N ALA A 288 17.90 3.34 0.88
CA ALA A 288 17.32 4.58 1.40
C ALA A 288 17.77 4.88 2.85
N ASN A 289 18.42 3.91 3.51
CA ASN A 289 18.88 4.04 4.89
C ASN A 289 20.23 4.78 5.03
N ASP A 290 20.87 5.13 3.92
CA ASP A 290 22.09 5.96 3.86
C ASP A 290 21.93 7.16 2.91
N ASN A 291 20.69 7.48 2.54
CA ASN A 291 20.31 8.53 1.59
C ASN A 291 20.74 8.29 0.12
N THR A 292 21.44 7.21 -0.21
CA THR A 292 21.96 6.96 -1.57
C THR A 292 20.86 7.03 -2.62
N LEU A 293 19.69 6.45 -2.33
CA LEU A 293 18.54 6.50 -3.24
C LEU A 293 18.11 7.94 -3.58
N CYS A 294 18.04 8.81 -2.58
CA CYS A 294 17.57 10.19 -2.73
C CYS A 294 18.65 11.06 -3.40
N LEU A 295 19.90 10.88 -2.98
CA LEU A 295 21.04 11.66 -3.45
C LEU A 295 21.44 11.32 -4.89
N ASP A 296 21.01 10.18 -5.43
CA ASP A 296 21.21 9.86 -6.83
C ASP A 296 20.63 10.92 -7.78
N CYS A 297 19.54 11.58 -7.36
CA CYS A 297 19.00 12.75 -8.07
C CYS A 297 19.26 14.06 -7.33
N HIS A 298 19.12 14.10 -6.01
CA HIS A 298 19.24 15.36 -5.25
C HIS A 298 20.67 15.83 -4.99
N GLY A 299 21.66 14.92 -5.03
CA GLY A 299 23.07 15.23 -4.76
C GLY A 299 23.60 16.36 -5.68
N PRO A 300 23.47 16.23 -7.01
CA PRO A 300 23.84 17.28 -7.97
C PRO A 300 22.99 18.57 -7.90
N HIS A 301 21.99 18.62 -7.01
CA HIS A 301 21.02 19.71 -6.91
C HIS A 301 21.01 20.32 -5.51
N GLY A 302 22.19 20.60 -4.97
CA GLY A 302 22.36 21.31 -3.69
C GLY A 302 22.56 20.42 -2.47
N PHE A 303 22.73 19.12 -2.65
CA PHE A 303 23.09 18.16 -1.59
C PHE A 303 24.41 17.45 -1.90
N GLU A 304 25.39 18.22 -2.37
CA GLU A 304 26.66 17.72 -2.90
C GLU A 304 27.56 17.09 -1.81
N ASP A 305 27.37 17.50 -0.56
CA ASP A 305 28.15 17.03 0.58
C ASP A 305 27.35 16.97 1.89
N GLN A 306 28.00 16.44 2.93
CA GLN A 306 27.43 16.33 4.28
C GLN A 306 27.11 17.69 4.92
N ALA A 307 27.85 18.75 4.59
CA ALA A 307 27.60 20.07 5.15
C ALA A 307 26.28 20.64 4.62
N ALA A 308 25.98 20.44 3.32
CA ALA A 308 24.71 20.80 2.72
C ALA A 308 23.53 20.01 3.35
N ILE A 309 23.71 18.70 3.55
CA ILE A 309 22.69 17.86 4.21
C ILE A 309 22.45 18.31 5.66
N ILE A 310 23.52 18.58 6.43
CA ILE A 310 23.40 19.08 7.80
C ILE A 310 22.73 20.45 7.83
N GLY A 311 23.10 21.35 6.92
CA GLY A 311 22.50 22.68 6.82
C GLY A 311 21.01 22.62 6.52
N HIS A 312 20.58 21.70 5.65
CA HIS A 312 19.18 21.49 5.34
C HIS A 312 18.40 20.81 6.47
N THR A 313 18.97 19.77 7.07
CA THR A 313 18.27 18.98 8.10
C THR A 313 18.28 19.66 9.46
N GLY A 314 19.20 20.58 9.73
CA GLY A 314 19.39 21.19 11.05
C GLY A 314 19.99 20.23 12.10
N HIS A 315 20.32 18.99 11.74
CA HIS A 315 20.74 17.93 12.68
C HIS A 315 22.27 17.80 12.78
N ALA A 316 22.97 18.90 13.10
CA ALA A 316 24.44 18.95 13.11
C ALA A 316 25.14 17.95 14.06
N ARG A 317 24.46 17.52 15.13
CA ARG A 317 24.98 16.53 16.11
C ARG A 317 24.59 15.08 15.80
N HIS A 318 23.72 14.88 14.82
CA HIS A 318 23.03 13.62 14.53
C HIS A 318 23.07 13.37 13.01
N ASN A 319 24.29 13.14 12.50
CA ASN A 319 24.55 12.98 11.07
C ASN A 319 23.84 11.71 10.52
N PRO A 320 23.33 11.75 9.27
CA PRO A 320 22.79 10.60 8.55
C PRO A 320 23.59 9.28 8.70
N GLU A 321 24.91 9.36 8.73
CA GLU A 321 25.85 8.24 8.82
C GLU A 321 25.95 7.64 10.24
N THR A 322 25.68 8.42 11.29
CA THR A 322 25.89 7.98 12.68
C THR A 322 24.60 7.56 13.37
N THR A 323 23.65 8.49 13.51
CA THR A 323 22.37 8.23 14.20
C THR A 323 21.21 8.00 13.24
N GLY A 324 21.39 8.35 11.96
CA GLY A 324 20.34 8.26 10.95
C GLY A 324 19.27 9.35 11.05
N SER A 325 19.45 10.35 11.92
CA SER A 325 18.45 11.42 12.12
C SER A 325 18.34 12.36 10.91
N GLY A 326 19.42 12.51 10.13
CA GLY A 326 19.42 13.24 8.85
C GLY A 326 19.02 12.41 7.64
N ARG A 327 18.32 11.27 7.81
CA ARG A 327 17.84 10.47 6.67
C ARG A 327 16.68 11.17 5.97
N CYS A 328 16.76 11.32 4.65
CA CYS A 328 15.73 11.98 3.84
C CYS A 328 14.35 11.36 4.07
N VAL A 329 14.28 10.02 4.05
CA VAL A 329 13.04 9.27 4.30
C VAL A 329 12.48 9.44 5.72
N GLY A 330 13.29 9.92 6.67
CA GLY A 330 12.83 10.23 8.03
C GLY A 330 11.83 11.37 8.03
N CYS A 331 12.10 12.43 7.26
CA CYS A 331 11.28 13.64 7.25
C CYS A 331 10.37 13.74 6.02
N HIS A 332 10.84 13.31 4.85
CA HIS A 332 10.08 13.42 3.60
C HIS A 332 9.13 12.24 3.36
N MET A 333 9.30 11.13 4.07
CA MET A 333 8.41 9.98 3.97
C MET A 333 7.97 9.54 5.38
N PRO A 334 7.27 10.45 6.11
CA PRO A 334 6.85 10.17 7.48
C PRO A 334 5.88 8.99 7.51
N ARG A 335 5.81 8.32 8.65
CA ARG A 335 4.94 7.16 8.79
C ARG A 335 3.54 7.61 9.17
N THR A 336 2.65 7.71 8.19
CA THR A 336 1.28 8.24 8.37
C THR A 336 0.20 7.16 8.31
N ALA A 337 0.56 5.94 7.90
CA ALA A 337 -0.38 4.87 7.61
C ALA A 337 -0.07 3.57 8.35
N LYS A 338 -1.10 2.73 8.50
CA LYS A 338 -1.04 1.44 9.21
C LYS A 338 -1.21 0.25 8.27
N SER A 339 -0.25 -0.66 8.33
CA SER A 339 -0.37 -2.07 7.96
C SER A 339 -0.61 -2.92 9.20
N ALA A 340 0.46 -3.42 9.85
CA ALA A 340 0.42 -4.37 10.95
C ALA A 340 0.44 -3.68 12.31
N VAL A 341 1.35 -2.73 12.46
CA VAL A 341 1.43 -1.83 13.62
C VAL A 341 1.01 -0.44 13.16
N ASN A 342 0.43 0.37 14.06
CA ASN A 342 0.12 1.75 13.69
C ASN A 342 1.41 2.43 13.20
N TYR A 343 1.32 3.15 12.08
CA TYR A 343 2.43 3.96 11.55
C TYR A 343 3.68 3.14 11.22
N ASP A 344 3.49 2.01 10.54
CA ASP A 344 4.56 1.18 9.97
C ASP A 344 4.74 1.37 8.46
N ILE A 345 3.85 2.14 7.81
CA ILE A 345 3.95 2.50 6.39
C ILE A 345 4.39 3.95 6.25
N ARG A 346 5.40 4.17 5.40
CA ARG A 346 5.86 5.49 4.96
C ARG A 346 4.94 6.09 3.89
N SER A 347 4.59 7.36 4.04
CA SER A 347 3.89 8.12 2.99
C SER A 347 4.77 8.26 1.75
N HIS A 348 4.13 8.26 0.58
CA HIS A 348 4.76 8.51 -0.72
C HIS A 348 4.36 9.88 -1.30
N SER A 349 3.89 10.80 -0.44
CA SER A 349 3.66 12.20 -0.83
C SER A 349 4.96 13.00 -0.94
N PHE A 350 6.06 12.48 -0.36
CA PHE A 350 7.40 13.06 -0.33
C PHE A 350 7.50 14.44 0.37
N ARG A 351 6.42 14.88 1.01
CA ARG A 351 6.36 16.15 1.73
C ARG A 351 6.79 15.98 3.18
N VAL A 352 7.32 17.06 3.75
CA VAL A 352 7.45 17.19 5.20
C VAL A 352 6.07 17.54 5.76
N VAL A 353 5.53 16.69 6.61
CA VAL A 353 4.41 17.02 7.49
C VAL A 353 4.99 17.80 8.66
N VAL A 354 4.63 19.08 8.78
CA VAL A 354 5.18 19.96 9.83
C VAL A 354 4.36 19.87 11.12
N PRO A 355 4.97 20.03 12.31
CA PRO A 355 4.27 19.83 13.60
C PRO A 355 3.00 20.65 13.78
N HIS A 356 2.92 21.86 13.18
CA HIS A 356 1.74 22.73 13.32
C HIS A 356 0.45 22.09 12.78
N GLU A 357 0.54 21.20 11.79
CA GLU A 357 -0.63 20.50 11.23
C GLU A 357 -1.23 19.57 12.28
N SER A 358 -0.36 18.79 12.93
CA SER A 358 -0.75 17.88 14.01
C SER A 358 -1.26 18.66 15.23
N THR A 359 -0.63 19.79 15.61
CA THR A 359 -1.05 20.53 16.82
C THR A 359 -2.41 21.20 16.62
N ALA A 360 -2.68 21.69 15.42
CA ALA A 360 -3.99 22.19 15.06
C ALA A 360 -5.06 21.08 15.12
N GLN A 361 -4.78 19.87 14.62
CA GLN A 361 -5.69 18.72 14.74
C GLN A 361 -5.98 18.36 16.20
N VAL A 362 -4.96 18.40 17.08
CA VAL A 362 -5.15 18.21 18.52
C VAL A 362 -6.08 19.27 19.11
N ALA A 363 -5.83 20.54 18.81
CA ALA A 363 -6.63 21.66 19.33
C ALA A 363 -8.11 21.58 18.91
N GLU A 364 -8.38 21.00 17.75
CA GLU A 364 -9.71 20.79 17.20
C GLU A 364 -10.39 19.50 17.70
N GLY A 365 -9.68 18.62 18.42
CA GLY A 365 -10.16 17.29 18.78
C GLY A 365 -10.36 16.37 17.56
N ALA A 366 -9.67 16.65 16.45
CA ALA A 366 -9.69 15.85 15.24
C ALA A 366 -8.71 14.65 15.35
N PRO A 367 -8.88 13.59 14.53
CA PRO A 367 -7.87 12.56 14.40
C PRO A 367 -6.52 13.15 14.00
N VAL A 368 -5.48 12.90 14.80
CA VAL A 368 -4.14 13.48 14.61
C VAL A 368 -3.31 12.61 13.66
N MET A 369 -2.83 13.21 12.58
CA MET A 369 -1.84 12.63 11.69
C MET A 369 -0.44 12.80 12.30
N PRO A 370 0.41 11.76 12.34
CA PRO A 370 1.80 11.91 12.77
C PRO A 370 2.56 12.86 11.85
N ASN A 371 3.39 13.71 12.43
CA ASN A 371 4.28 14.58 11.67
C ASN A 371 5.68 13.98 11.49
N SER A 372 6.51 14.70 10.74
CA SER A 372 7.86 14.28 10.35
C SER A 372 8.85 14.25 11.52
N CYS A 373 8.56 14.98 12.59
CA CYS A 373 9.40 15.07 13.78
C CYS A 373 9.04 13.96 14.78
N ASP A 374 7.78 13.54 14.83
CA ASP A 374 7.28 12.56 15.80
C ASP A 374 7.94 11.18 15.66
N VAL A 375 8.53 10.87 14.50
CA VAL A 375 9.26 9.61 14.29
C VAL A 375 10.44 9.50 15.26
N CYS A 376 11.03 10.62 15.68
CA CYS A 376 12.24 10.69 16.50
C CYS A 376 12.05 11.46 17.81
N HIS A 377 11.11 12.41 17.86
CA HIS A 377 10.89 13.33 18.99
C HIS A 377 9.55 13.08 19.69
N VAL A 378 9.39 11.87 20.24
CA VAL A 378 8.23 11.49 21.06
C VAL A 378 8.73 10.74 22.30
N ASP A 379 8.01 10.86 23.40
CA ASP A 379 8.31 10.11 24.62
C ASP A 379 8.11 8.60 24.37
N ASP A 380 8.96 7.79 25.00
CA ASP A 380 8.89 6.33 24.91
C ASP A 380 7.57 5.78 25.47
N ALA A 381 6.95 6.46 26.45
CA ALA A 381 5.62 6.12 26.94
C ALA A 381 4.53 6.27 25.88
N ASP A 382 4.69 7.25 24.98
CA ASP A 382 3.74 7.60 23.93
C ASP A 382 3.96 6.78 22.65
N ARG A 383 5.21 6.39 22.37
CA ARG A 383 5.58 5.40 21.32
C ARG A 383 4.88 4.06 21.53
N GLY A 384 4.85 3.55 22.76
CA GLY A 384 4.24 2.26 23.09
C GLY A 384 2.71 2.27 23.09
N ALA A 385 2.10 3.44 23.31
CA ALA A 385 0.66 3.63 23.36
C ALA A 385 0.04 4.01 22.00
N ASN A 386 0.85 4.16 20.94
CA ASN A 386 0.45 4.72 19.64
C ASN A 386 -0.22 6.11 19.75
N ARG A 387 0.18 6.89 20.76
CA ARG A 387 -0.29 8.27 20.95
C ARG A 387 0.79 9.17 20.41
N TYR A 388 0.60 9.70 19.22
CA TYR A 388 1.48 10.72 18.65
C TYR A 388 0.95 12.06 19.15
N GLU A 389 0.92 12.21 20.47
CA GLU A 389 0.56 13.45 21.15
C GLU A 389 1.84 14.29 21.25
N ILE A 390 1.73 15.52 20.79
CA ILE A 390 2.84 16.28 20.22
C ILE A 390 3.75 16.83 21.31
N PHE A 391 5.05 16.67 21.12
CA PHE A 391 6.10 17.24 21.95
C PHE A 391 6.41 18.70 21.59
N PHE A 392 5.42 19.59 21.59
CA PHE A 392 5.67 21.04 21.52
C PHE A 392 4.67 21.83 22.35
N ASP A 393 4.64 21.56 23.65
CA ASP A 393 4.14 22.51 24.64
C ASP A 393 5.35 23.29 25.21
N ALA A 394 5.97 24.11 24.36
CA ALA A 394 6.99 25.09 24.79
C ALA A 394 6.91 26.35 23.92
N PRO A 395 6.79 27.55 24.50
CA PRO A 395 6.51 28.80 23.81
C PRO A 395 7.78 29.44 23.20
N GLU A 396 8.67 28.66 22.61
CA GLU A 396 9.81 29.21 21.87
C GLU A 396 9.68 28.87 20.39
N ARG A 397 9.46 29.93 19.61
CA ARG A 397 9.39 29.96 18.16
C ARG A 397 10.48 29.10 17.54
N VAL A 398 10.08 28.25 16.60
CA VAL A 398 10.94 27.90 15.47
C VAL A 398 10.45 28.76 14.31
N GLU A 399 10.91 30.02 14.28
CA GLU A 399 11.08 30.75 13.03
C GLU A 399 12.44 30.32 12.49
N ASP A 400 12.44 29.34 11.58
CA ASP A 400 13.26 29.28 10.36
C ASP A 400 12.97 28.00 9.58
#